data_AF-B7FHU6-F1
#
_entry.id   AF-B7FHU6-F1
#
_cell.length_a   1.000
_cell.length_b   1.000
_cell.length_c   1.000
_cell.angle_alpha   90.00
_cell.angle_beta   90.00
_cell.angle_gamma   90.00
#
_symmetry.space_group_name_H-M   'P 1'
#
loop_
_entity.id
_entity.type
_entity.pdbx_description
1 polymer ?
#
loop_
_entity_poly.entity_id
_entity_poly.type
_entity_poly.pdbx_seq_one_letter_code
_entity_poly.pdbx_strand_id
1 'polypeptide(L)' 'MLHIIKKPDLYGFESASVACCATGMFEMGYACSRGSMFSCTDASKFVFWDSFHPTEKTNNIVAKYVVEHVLAQFLE' A
#
# COMPACT_ATOMS: atom_id res chain seq x y z
N MET A 1 -0.07 -9.73 -3.57
CA MET A 1 0.93 -8.77 -3.05
C MET A 1 2.30 -8.88 -3.72
N LEU A 2 2.97 -10.04 -3.76
CA LEU A 2 4.34 -10.14 -4.30
C LEU A 2 4.51 -9.59 -5.73
N HIS A 3 3.51 -9.80 -6.60
CA HIS A 3 3.54 -9.25 -7.96
C HIS A 3 3.46 -7.72 -7.98
N ILE A 4 2.64 -7.12 -7.12
CA ILE A 4 2.54 -5.65 -6.94
C ILE A 4 3.90 -5.09 -6.50
N ILE A 5 4.58 -5.75 -5.56
CA ILE A 5 5.89 -5.32 -5.04
C ILE A 5 6.98 -5.44 -6.11
N LYS A 6 6.99 -6.52 -6.90
CA LYS A 6 8.02 -6.75 -7.94
C LYS A 6 7.78 -5.95 -9.22
N LYS A 7 6.54 -5.56 -9.50
CA LYS A 7 6.11 -4.85 -10.72
C LYS A 7 5.12 -3.72 -10.38
N PRO A 8 5.50 -2.74 -9.55
CA PRO A 8 4.61 -1.67 -9.09
C PRO A 8 4.01 -0.84 -10.22
N ASP A 9 4.79 -0.59 -11.29
CA ASP A 9 4.36 0.22 -12.44
C ASP A 9 3.15 -0.37 -13.17
N LEU A 10 3.01 -1.71 -13.19
CA LEU A 10 1.86 -2.39 -13.81
C LEU A 10 0.54 -2.09 -13.07
N TYR A 11 0.63 -1.63 -11.83
CA TYR A 11 -0.50 -1.24 -10.99
C TYR A 11 -0.57 0.29 -10.82
N GLY A 12 0.24 1.05 -11.58
CA GLY A 12 0.32 2.50 -11.53
C GLY A 12 0.90 3.04 -10.21
N PHE A 13 1.81 2.29 -9.58
CA PHE A 13 2.60 2.79 -8.45
C PHE A 13 3.98 3.23 -8.93
N GLU A 14 4.50 4.31 -8.35
CA GLU A 14 5.85 4.82 -8.60
C GLU A 14 6.90 4.11 -7.72
N SER A 15 6.51 3.64 -6.52
CA SER A 15 7.45 2.94 -5.63
C SER A 15 6.80 1.87 -4.77
N ALA A 16 7.53 0.76 -4.63
CA ALA A 16 7.30 -0.29 -3.65
C ALA A 16 8.40 -0.41 -2.59
N SER A 17 9.51 0.32 -2.76
CA SER A 17 10.67 0.29 -1.85
C SER A 17 10.68 1.44 -0.84
N VAL A 18 9.92 2.50 -1.13
CA VAL A 18 9.72 3.67 -0.26
C VAL A 18 8.23 3.75 0.08
N ALA A 19 7.92 3.99 1.35
CA ALA A 19 6.55 4.20 1.81
C ALA A 19 6.14 5.68 1.66
N CYS A 20 4.83 5.95 1.66
CA CYS A 20 4.33 7.32 1.60
C CYS A 20 4.71 8.14 2.85
N CYS A 21 4.62 7.55 4.03
CA CYS A 21 5.20 8.08 5.26
C CYS A 21 6.60 7.51 5.42
N ALA A 22 7.62 8.25 4.98
CA ALA A 22 8.99 7.77 5.05
C ALA A 22 9.99 8.93 5.18
N THR A 23 10.86 8.81 6.17
CA THR A 23 12.11 9.55 6.29
C THR A 23 13.33 8.73 5.84
N GLY A 24 13.13 7.42 5.63
CA GLY A 24 14.20 6.42 5.49
C GLY A 24 14.53 5.65 6.78
N MET A 25 13.84 5.93 7.88
CA MET A 25 13.90 5.22 9.16
C MET A 25 12.65 4.35 9.40
N PHE A 26 12.60 3.62 10.52
CA PHE A 26 11.39 2.88 10.95
C PHE A 26 10.29 3.84 11.42
N GLU A 27 9.54 4.41 10.48
CA GLU A 27 8.36 5.25 10.78
C GLU A 27 7.10 4.38 10.70
N MET A 28 6.35 4.32 11.80
CA MET A 28 5.07 3.61 11.92
C MET A 28 4.22 4.25 13.02
N GLY A 29 2.93 3.93 13.06
CA GLY A 29 2.04 4.39 14.14
C GLY A 29 1.90 5.92 14.19
N TYR A 30 2.11 6.52 15.36
CA TYR A 30 1.89 7.96 15.57
C TYR A 30 2.76 8.87 14.69
N ALA A 31 3.96 8.41 14.31
CA ALA A 31 4.85 9.12 13.39
C ALA A 31 4.24 9.26 11.98
N CYS A 32 3.36 8.33 11.60
CA CYS A 32 2.67 8.29 10.32
C CYS A 32 1.18 8.62 10.43
N SER A 33 0.86 9.60 11.27
CA SER A 33 -0.49 10.16 11.38
C SER A 33 -0.78 11.16 10.26
N ARG A 34 -2.07 11.39 9.99
CA ARG A 34 -2.53 12.33 8.96
C ARG A 34 -2.00 13.73 9.28
N GLY A 35 -1.20 14.30 8.37
CA GLY A 35 -0.57 15.61 8.57
C GLY A 35 0.84 15.56 9.16
N SER A 36 1.44 14.37 9.30
CA SER A 36 2.88 14.27 9.59
C SER A 36 3.69 14.97 8.51
N MET A 37 4.74 15.69 8.90
CA MET A 37 5.56 16.47 7.97
C MET A 37 6.28 15.62 6.91
N PHE A 38 6.36 14.32 7.13
CA PHE A 38 7.06 13.35 6.27
C PHE A 38 6.10 12.43 5.48
N SER A 39 4.81 12.75 5.47
CA SER A 39 3.86 12.08 4.58
C SER A 39 3.94 12.65 3.18
N CYS A 40 3.91 11.77 2.19
CA CYS A 40 3.76 12.14 0.79
C CYS A 40 2.40 12.84 0.54
N THR A 41 2.32 13.60 -0.55
CA THR A 41 1.08 14.31 -0.94
C THR A 41 0.05 13.40 -1.60
N ASP A 42 0.48 12.30 -2.20
CA ASP A 42 -0.38 11.35 -2.91
C ASP A 42 0.03 9.90 -2.61
N ALA A 43 -0.66 9.29 -1.65
CA ALA A 43 -0.44 7.91 -1.25
C ALA A 43 -0.78 6.89 -2.35
N SER A 44 -1.55 7.26 -3.38
CA SER A 44 -1.92 6.34 -4.47
C SER A 44 -0.74 5.97 -5.39
N LYS A 45 0.39 6.68 -5.25
CA LYS A 45 1.64 6.41 -5.96
C LYS A 45 2.52 5.39 -5.27
N PHE A 46 2.24 5.03 -4.02
CA PHE A 46 3.09 4.15 -3.23
C PHE A 46 2.36 2.85 -2.87
N VAL A 47 3.08 1.73 -2.90
CA VAL A 47 2.51 0.43 -2.47
C VAL A 47 2.24 0.44 -0.96
N PHE A 48 3.14 1.07 -0.19
CA PHE A 48 3.10 1.09 1.28
C PHE A 48 2.80 2.49 1.84
N TRP A 49 1.98 2.53 2.88
CA TRP A 49 1.71 3.74 3.65
C TRP A 49 2.85 4.04 4.61
N ASP A 50 3.26 3.04 5.39
CA ASP A 50 4.38 3.09 6.33
C ASP A 50 5.27 1.85 6.16
N SER A 51 6.17 1.59 7.10
CA SER A 51 7.08 0.43 7.04
C SER A 51 6.40 -0.95 7.06
N PHE A 52 5.12 -1.04 7.41
CA PHE A 52 4.38 -2.31 7.55
C PHE A 52 3.08 -2.38 6.76
N HIS A 53 2.35 -1.28 6.64
CA HIS A 53 0.99 -1.25 6.14
C HIS A 53 0.91 -0.85 4.66
N PRO A 54 0.07 -1.51 3.84
CA PRO A 54 -0.23 -1.10 2.48
C PRO A 54 -1.02 0.22 2.44
N THR A 55 -0.93 0.96 1.34
CA THR A 55 -1.82 2.10 1.08
C THR A 55 -3.24 1.64 0.77
N GLU A 56 -4.20 2.57 0.87
CA GLU A 56 -5.60 2.32 0.52
C GLU A 56 -5.75 1.75 -0.90
N LYS A 57 -4.99 2.28 -1.88
CA LYS A 57 -5.02 1.77 -3.26
C LYS A 57 -4.56 0.32 -3.33
N THR A 58 -3.48 -0.04 -2.63
CA THR A 58 -3.01 -1.44 -2.58
C THR A 58 -4.06 -2.34 -1.95
N ASN A 59 -4.70 -1.92 -0.85
CA ASN A 59 -5.77 -2.66 -0.22
C ASN A 59 -6.97 -2.85 -1.15
N ASN A 60 -7.38 -1.80 -1.90
CA ASN A 60 -8.46 -1.90 -2.88
C ASN A 60 -8.15 -2.92 -3.99
N ILE A 61 -6.92 -2.96 -4.52
CA ILE A 61 -6.52 -3.94 -5.54
C ILE A 61 -6.61 -5.37 -4.98
N VAL A 62 -6.09 -5.58 -3.75
CA VAL A 62 -6.13 -6.91 -3.11
C VAL A 62 -7.55 -7.33 -2.80
N ALA A 63 -8.36 -6.44 -2.22
CA ALA A 63 -9.76 -6.72 -1.89
C ALA A 63 -10.55 -7.06 -3.14
N LYS A 64 -10.41 -6.27 -4.22
CA LYS A 64 -11.05 -6.55 -5.52
C LYS A 64 -10.66 -7.92 -6.06
N TYR A 65 -9.36 -8.25 -6.06
CA TYR A 65 -8.89 -9.55 -6.51
C TYR A 65 -9.51 -10.70 -5.71
N VAL A 66 -9.51 -10.59 -4.37
CA VAL A 66 -10.08 -11.60 -3.47
C VAL A 66 -11.58 -11.77 -3.72
N VAL A 67 -12.33 -10.67 -3.83
CA VAL A 67 -13.78 -10.70 -4.08
C VAL A 67 -14.08 -11.37 -5.42
N GLU A 68 -13.35 -11.02 -6.47
CA GLU A 68 -13.61 -11.52 -7.83
C GLU A 68 -13.21 -12.99 -8.04
N HIS A 69 -12.19 -13.48 -7.32
CA HIS A 69 -11.58 -14.78 -7.63
C HIS A 69 -11.68 -15.81 -6.52
N VAL A 70 -11.87 -15.37 -5.26
CA VAL A 70 -11.74 -16.25 -4.09
C VAL A 70 -13.00 -16.26 -3.23
N LEU A 71 -13.87 -15.24 -3.34
CA LEU A 71 -15.06 -15.12 -2.49
C LEU A 71 -15.92 -16.37 -2.45
N ALA A 72 -16.11 -17.05 -3.58
CA ALA A 72 -16.90 -18.28 -3.66
C ALA A 72 -16.41 -19.36 -2.67
N GLN A 73 -15.11 -19.46 -2.41
CA GLN A 73 -14.53 -20.44 -1.47
C GLN A 73 -14.84 -20.15 0.00
N PHE A 74 -15.26 -18.92 0.32
CA PHE A 74 -15.61 -18.49 1.68
C PHE A 74 -17.14 -18.45 1.93
N LEU A 75 -17.93 -18.72 0.89
CA LEU A 75 -19.40 -18.74 0.96
C LEU A 75 -19.97 -20.17 0.98
N GLU A 76 -19.11 -21.17 0.87
CA GLU A 76 -19.40 -22.59 1.12
C GLU A 76 -19.12 -22.95 2.58
#